data_AF-A0A9P6SQY3-F1
#
_entry.id   AF-A0A9P6SQY3-F1
#
_cell.length_a   1.000
_cell.length_b   1.000
_cell.length_c   1.000
_cell.angle_alpha   90.00
_cell.angle_beta   90.00
_cell.angle_gamma   90.00
#
_symmetry.space_group_name_H-M   'P 1'
#
loop_
_entity.id
_entity.type
_entity.pdbx_description
1 polymer ?
#
loop_
_entity_poly.entity_id
_entity_poly.type
_entity_poly.pdbx_seq_one_letter_code
_entity_poly.pdbx_strand_id
1 'polypeptide(L)'
;MSRLTDATAVVVSNQSHEQADASFSNGHVQHQGQQLLQQQEPPPPVDSHQLDHIAIHNPRRILFLYGSQTGCAQDVAENAAREARRMHFSAAVSAMDDYDRSLLIRENFVVFIASTTGQGEEPDNMKKFWKFLLRKSHPSDVLDHMEYTVFGLGDSSYLK
;
A
#
# COMPACT_ATOMS: atom_id res chain seq x y z
N MET A 1 -20.33 -12.62 -31.97
CA MET A 1 -20.68 -12.13 -30.62
C MET A 1 -20.05 -13.09 -29.60
N SER A 2 -18.78 -12.88 -29.25
CA SER A 2 -18.07 -13.73 -28.28
C SER A 2 -18.48 -13.29 -26.87
N ARG A 3 -19.01 -14.21 -26.07
CA ARG A 3 -19.36 -13.96 -24.66
C ARG A 3 -18.06 -13.97 -23.85
N LEU A 4 -17.69 -12.81 -23.28
CA LEU A 4 -16.76 -12.71 -22.16
C LEU A 4 -17.45 -13.27 -20.92
N THR A 5 -17.33 -14.56 -20.65
CA THR A 5 -17.87 -15.15 -19.42
C THR A 5 -16.96 -16.28 -18.96
N ASP A 6 -15.97 -15.94 -18.12
CA ASP A 6 -15.85 -16.45 -16.75
C ASP A 6 -14.54 -15.98 -16.12
N ALA A 7 -14.41 -14.66 -15.89
CA ALA A 7 -13.29 -14.12 -15.13
C ALA A 7 -13.45 -14.53 -13.65
N THR A 8 -12.64 -15.47 -13.18
CA THR A 8 -12.57 -15.85 -11.77
C THR A 8 -11.64 -14.90 -11.04
N ALA A 9 -12.15 -14.27 -9.97
CA ALA A 9 -11.37 -13.42 -9.08
C ALA A 9 -11.04 -14.18 -7.79
N VAL A 10 -9.75 -14.24 -7.43
CA VAL A 10 -9.30 -14.75 -6.12
C VAL A 10 -8.73 -13.60 -5.31
N VAL A 11 -9.21 -13.45 -4.07
CA VAL A 11 -8.75 -12.43 -3.12
C VAL A 11 -8.02 -13.09 -1.97
N VAL A 12 -6.76 -12.71 -1.75
CA VAL A 12 -5.96 -13.12 -0.58
C VAL A 12 -5.53 -11.86 0.16
N SER A 13 -5.80 -11.75 1.46
CA SER A 13 -5.39 -10.62 2.30
C SER A 13 -4.59 -11.10 3.50
N ASN A 14 -3.58 -10.33 3.92
CA ASN A 14 -2.87 -10.53 5.19
C ASN A 14 -3.34 -9.47 6.19
N GLN A 15 -3.96 -9.89 7.31
CA GLN A 15 -4.38 -9.00 8.39
C GLN A 15 -3.40 -9.10 9.57
N SER A 16 -2.45 -8.17 9.65
CA SER A 16 -1.59 -8.00 10.82
C SER A 16 -2.21 -6.95 11.75
N HIS A 17 -3.17 -7.35 12.60
CA HIS A 17 -3.73 -6.46 13.62
C HIS A 17 -3.04 -6.70 14.97
N GLU A 18 -2.14 -5.80 15.39
CA GLU A 18 -1.64 -5.76 16.76
C GLU A 18 -2.18 -4.50 17.47
N GLN A 19 -2.88 -4.73 18.59
CA GLN A 19 -3.55 -3.72 19.40
C GLN A 19 -2.53 -2.94 20.24
N ALA A 20 -2.44 -1.62 20.06
CA ALA A 20 -1.75 -0.74 21.01
C ALA A 20 -2.78 0.00 21.86
N ASP A 21 -3.01 -0.53 23.06
CA ASP A 21 -3.74 0.12 24.15
C ASP A 21 -2.82 1.16 24.80
N ALA A 22 -3.25 2.44 24.81
CA ALA A 22 -2.53 3.51 25.51
C ALA A 22 -3.53 4.36 26.30
N SER A 23 -3.82 3.85 27.49
CA SER A 23 -4.43 4.59 28.59
C SER A 23 -3.43 5.59 29.17
N PHE A 24 -3.73 6.88 29.21
CA PHE A 24 -3.07 7.82 30.13
C PHE A 24 -4.06 8.75 30.82
N SER A 25 -3.92 8.74 32.15
CA SER A 25 -4.74 9.36 33.19
C SER A 25 -4.41 10.84 33.43
N ASN A 26 -5.41 11.55 33.95
CA ASN A 26 -5.43 12.96 34.37
C ASN A 26 -4.25 13.44 35.25
N GLY A 27 -3.93 14.73 35.12
CA GLY A 27 -3.23 15.53 36.13
C GLY A 27 -3.69 16.99 36.09
N HIS A 28 -4.48 17.39 37.09
CA HIS A 28 -5.06 18.72 37.30
C HIS A 28 -4.20 19.52 38.29
N VAL A 29 -3.76 20.74 37.97
CA VAL A 29 -3.28 21.73 38.97
C VAL A 29 -3.62 23.17 38.52
N GLN A 30 -4.34 23.91 39.37
CA GLN A 30 -4.56 25.37 39.32
C GLN A 30 -3.52 26.12 40.16
N HIS A 31 -3.01 27.27 39.70
CA HIS A 31 -3.24 28.62 40.27
C HIS A 31 -2.15 29.68 39.92
N GLN A 32 -2.66 30.85 39.47
CA GLN A 32 -2.25 32.26 39.69
C GLN A 32 -0.89 32.83 39.19
N GLY A 33 -0.98 33.69 38.16
CA GLY A 33 -0.69 35.13 38.25
C GLY A 33 0.76 35.63 38.24
N GLN A 34 1.24 36.11 37.08
CA GLN A 34 1.95 37.41 36.90
C GLN A 34 2.29 37.66 35.42
N GLN A 35 1.93 38.84 34.91
CA GLN A 35 2.29 39.36 33.58
C GLN A 35 3.72 39.92 33.60
N LEU A 36 4.59 39.42 32.73
CA LEU A 36 5.85 40.09 32.34
C LEU A 36 6.09 39.87 30.83
N LEU A 37 6.64 40.91 30.19
CA LEU A 37 6.63 41.19 28.76
C LEU A 37 7.09 40.02 27.85
N GLN A 38 6.30 39.75 26.81
CA GLN A 38 6.61 38.87 25.69
C GLN A 38 7.83 39.40 24.92
N GLN A 39 8.99 38.84 25.21
CA GLN A 39 10.04 38.65 24.20
C GLN A 39 9.82 37.23 23.67
N GLN A 40 9.22 37.10 22.48
CA GLN A 40 9.20 35.83 21.76
C GLN A 40 10.65 35.49 21.42
N GLU A 41 11.26 34.57 22.19
CA GLU A 41 12.44 33.86 21.72
C GLU A 41 12.10 33.24 20.36
N PRO A 42 12.98 33.37 19.35
CA PRO A 42 12.76 32.70 18.07
C PRO A 42 12.53 31.22 18.37
N PRO A 43 11.55 30.57 17.69
CA PRO A 43 11.29 29.16 17.90
C PRO A 43 12.61 28.39 17.80
N PRO A 44 12.87 27.43 18.71
CA PRO A 44 14.09 26.62 18.63
C PRO A 44 14.22 26.07 17.21
N PRO A 45 15.44 25.96 16.67
CA PRO A 45 15.65 25.41 15.33
C PRO A 45 14.89 24.09 15.27
N VAL A 46 13.85 24.04 14.43
CA VAL A 46 13.11 22.81 14.18
C VAL A 46 14.15 21.88 13.59
N ASP A 47 14.58 20.91 14.38
CA ASP A 47 15.60 19.95 14.00
C ASP A 47 15.11 19.29 12.70
N SER A 48 15.80 19.55 11.60
CA SER A 48 15.37 19.14 10.25
C SER A 48 15.27 17.62 10.11
N HIS A 49 15.74 16.88 11.12
CA HIS A 49 15.60 15.44 11.23
C HIS A 49 14.22 14.97 11.68
N GLN A 50 13.37 15.84 12.25
CA GLN A 50 12.06 15.44 12.77
C GLN A 50 10.93 15.42 11.73
N LEU A 51 11.21 15.88 10.50
CA LEU A 51 10.25 15.87 9.39
C LEU A 51 10.24 14.55 8.59
N ASP A 52 11.22 13.67 8.80
CA ASP A 52 11.33 12.42 8.04
C ASP A 52 10.47 11.29 8.64
N HIS A 53 10.11 11.36 9.93
CA HIS A 53 9.38 10.27 10.59
C HIS A 53 7.87 10.31 10.33
N ILE A 54 7.31 11.52 10.12
CA ILE A 54 5.86 11.72 9.97
C ILE A 54 5.40 11.51 8.52
N ALA A 55 6.28 11.69 7.54
CA ALA A 55 5.94 11.54 6.13
C ALA A 55 5.81 10.07 5.67
N ILE A 56 6.33 9.09 6.43
CA ILE A 56 6.36 7.68 6.03
C ILE A 56 5.06 6.96 6.43
N HIS A 57 4.37 7.41 7.47
CA HIS A 57 3.15 6.76 7.94
C HIS A 57 1.91 7.56 7.52
N ASN A 58 1.50 7.43 6.26
CA ASN A 58 0.18 7.89 5.84
C ASN A 58 -0.79 6.70 5.92
N PRO A 59 -1.56 6.53 7.00
CA PRO A 59 -2.48 5.41 7.17
C PRO A 59 -3.62 5.40 6.14
N ARG A 60 -3.74 6.47 5.33
CA ARG A 60 -4.71 6.58 4.24
C ARG A 60 -4.07 6.51 2.86
N ARG A 61 -2.84 6.00 2.72
CA ARG A 61 -2.22 5.76 1.42
C ARG A 61 -2.40 4.29 1.00
N ILE A 62 -2.84 4.08 -0.23
CA ILE A 62 -3.00 2.77 -0.86
C ILE A 62 -2.21 2.76 -2.16
N LEU A 63 -1.34 1.76 -2.34
CA LEU A 63 -0.65 1.51 -3.59
C LEU A 63 -1.33 0.36 -4.34
N PHE A 64 -1.77 0.61 -5.58
CA PHE A 64 -2.29 -0.42 -6.48
C PHE A 64 -1.21 -0.78 -7.50
N LEU A 65 -0.77 -2.04 -7.49
CA LEU A 65 0.21 -2.57 -8.44
C LEU A 65 -0.46 -3.58 -9.36
N TYR A 66 -0.39 -3.39 -10.67
CA TYR A 66 -1.03 -4.29 -11.62
C TYR A 66 -0.05 -5.02 -12.55
N GLY A 67 -0.38 -6.26 -12.86
CA GLY A 67 0.19 -7.06 -13.94
C GLY A 67 -0.92 -7.41 -14.93
N SER A 68 -0.79 -6.97 -16.18
CA SER A 68 -1.82 -7.14 -17.21
C SER A 68 -1.25 -7.41 -18.59
N GLN A 69 -1.84 -8.36 -19.32
CA GLN A 69 -1.48 -8.61 -20.72
C GLN A 69 -2.30 -7.77 -21.71
N THR A 70 -3.61 -7.62 -21.45
CA THR A 70 -4.56 -6.98 -22.37
C THR A 70 -5.33 -5.81 -21.74
N GLY A 71 -4.93 -5.35 -20.55
CA GLY A 71 -5.50 -4.17 -19.89
C GLY A 71 -6.56 -4.47 -18.82
N CYS A 72 -7.12 -5.69 -18.75
CA CYS A 72 -8.20 -5.96 -17.79
C CYS A 72 -7.80 -5.75 -16.32
N ALA A 73 -6.59 -6.17 -15.92
CA ALA A 73 -6.07 -5.93 -14.57
C ALA A 73 -5.77 -4.45 -14.33
N GLN A 74 -5.34 -3.72 -15.36
CA GLN A 74 -5.12 -2.28 -15.29
C GLN A 74 -6.46 -1.56 -15.04
N ASP A 75 -7.50 -1.87 -15.80
CA ASP A 75 -8.83 -1.27 -15.64
C ASP A 75 -9.38 -1.49 -14.23
N VAL A 76 -9.21 -2.70 -13.69
CA VAL A 76 -9.61 -3.02 -12.32
C VAL A 76 -8.82 -2.19 -11.30
N ALA A 77 -7.50 -2.05 -11.48
CA ALA A 77 -6.66 -1.25 -10.59
C ALA A 77 -7.01 0.24 -10.61
N GLU A 78 -7.23 0.80 -11.79
CA GLU A 78 -7.63 2.20 -11.96
C GLU A 78 -9.02 2.47 -11.37
N ASN A 79 -9.95 1.54 -11.55
CA ASN A 79 -11.28 1.64 -10.96
C ASN A 79 -11.23 1.55 -9.42
N ALA A 80 -10.50 0.58 -8.88
CA ALA A 80 -10.34 0.45 -7.43
C ALA A 80 -9.67 1.69 -6.81
N ALA A 81 -8.65 2.24 -7.45
CA ALA A 81 -8.02 3.48 -7.01
C ALA A 81 -8.96 4.69 -7.08
N ARG A 82 -9.87 4.73 -8.07
CA ARG A 82 -10.90 5.77 -8.17
C ARG A 82 -11.88 5.70 -7.00
N GLU A 83 -12.34 4.51 -6.63
CA GLU A 83 -13.20 4.33 -5.46
C GLU A 83 -12.47 4.63 -4.15
N ALA A 84 -11.21 4.22 -4.01
CA ALA A 84 -10.37 4.58 -2.86
C ALA A 84 -10.25 6.10 -2.68
N ARG A 85 -9.99 6.84 -3.78
CA ARG A 85 -9.95 8.31 -3.75
C ARG A 85 -11.28 8.94 -3.37
N ARG A 86 -12.42 8.37 -3.81
CA ARG A 86 -13.77 8.81 -3.39
C ARG A 86 -13.99 8.65 -1.89
N MET A 87 -13.39 7.63 -1.28
CA MET A 87 -13.39 7.40 0.16
C MET A 87 -12.30 8.20 0.91
N HIS A 88 -11.67 9.18 0.25
CA HIS A 88 -10.61 10.03 0.81
C HIS A 88 -9.29 9.33 1.14
N PHE A 89 -8.97 8.22 0.47
CA PHE A 89 -7.63 7.64 0.46
C PHE A 89 -6.74 8.28 -0.61
N SER A 90 -5.45 8.41 -0.31
CA SER A 90 -4.42 8.71 -1.30
C SER A 90 -4.06 7.44 -2.06
N ALA A 91 -4.56 7.31 -3.28
CA ALA A 91 -4.34 6.11 -4.10
C ALA A 91 -3.38 6.37 -5.27
N ALA A 92 -2.33 5.57 -5.36
CA ALA A 92 -1.42 5.50 -6.50
C ALA A 92 -1.62 4.21 -7.30
N VAL A 93 -1.43 4.25 -8.61
CA VAL A 93 -1.53 3.08 -9.50
C VAL A 93 -0.27 3.00 -10.35
N SER A 94 0.32 1.81 -10.47
CA SER A 94 1.47 1.57 -11.34
C SER A 94 1.45 0.16 -11.89
N ALA A 95 2.00 -0.04 -13.10
CA ALA A 95 2.39 -1.37 -13.52
C ALA A 95 3.50 -1.90 -12.59
N MET A 96 3.51 -3.22 -12.35
CA MET A 96 4.45 -3.83 -11.41
C MET A 96 5.92 -3.62 -11.83
N ASP A 97 6.23 -3.75 -13.12
CA ASP A 97 7.59 -3.57 -13.63
C ASP A 97 8.03 -2.09 -13.75
N ASP A 98 7.08 -1.14 -13.71
CA ASP A 98 7.34 0.31 -13.73
C ASP A 98 7.51 0.90 -12.32
N TYR A 99 7.07 0.17 -11.29
CA TYR A 99 7.22 0.60 -9.90
C TYR A 99 8.63 0.34 -9.39
N ASP A 100 9.18 1.30 -8.64
CA ASP A 100 10.46 1.13 -7.97
C ASP A 100 10.34 0.14 -6.80
N ARG A 101 10.71 -1.10 -7.07
CA ARG A 101 10.71 -2.23 -6.13
C ARG A 101 11.47 -1.95 -4.83
N SER A 102 12.45 -1.03 -4.82
CA SER A 102 13.18 -0.67 -3.61
C SER A 102 12.31 0.10 -2.61
N LEU A 103 11.24 0.74 -3.08
CA LEU A 103 10.26 1.46 -2.26
C LEU A 103 9.21 0.54 -1.65
N LEU A 104 9.08 -0.70 -2.13
CA LEU A 104 8.06 -1.65 -1.66
C LEU A 104 8.13 -1.88 -0.14
N ILE A 105 9.33 -1.93 0.42
CA ILE A 105 9.54 -2.11 1.88
C ILE A 105 9.04 -0.91 2.71
N ARG A 106 8.73 0.23 2.07
CA ARG A 106 8.21 1.43 2.74
C ARG A 106 6.69 1.55 2.60
N GLU A 107 6.06 0.62 1.90
CA GLU A 107 4.62 0.61 1.70
C GLU A 107 3.93 -0.09 2.87
N ASN A 108 2.86 0.54 3.39
CA ASN A 108 2.05 -0.02 4.48
C ASN A 108 0.86 -0.81 3.95
N PHE A 109 0.25 -0.37 2.84
CA PHE A 109 -0.95 -1.01 2.29
C PHE A 109 -0.86 -1.12 0.77
N VAL A 110 -0.74 -2.35 0.26
CA VAL A 110 -0.55 -2.63 -1.17
C VAL A 110 -1.61 -3.59 -1.71
N VAL A 111 -2.23 -3.23 -2.82
CA VAL A 111 -3.16 -4.10 -3.55
C VAL A 111 -2.50 -4.54 -4.85
N PHE A 112 -2.19 -5.83 -4.94
CA PHE A 112 -1.66 -6.46 -6.14
C PHE A 112 -2.81 -6.97 -7.02
N ILE A 113 -2.82 -6.63 -8.30
CA ILE A 113 -3.88 -7.02 -9.23
C ILE A 113 -3.22 -7.66 -10.44
N ALA A 114 -3.28 -8.99 -10.57
CA ALA A 114 -2.52 -9.70 -11.59
C ALA A 114 -3.43 -10.61 -12.42
N SER A 115 -3.32 -10.52 -13.75
CA SER A 115 -3.90 -11.53 -14.64
C SER A 115 -2.95 -12.71 -14.84
N THR A 116 -3.47 -13.92 -15.04
CA THR A 116 -2.67 -15.02 -15.57
C THR A 116 -2.75 -15.08 -17.10
N THR A 117 -1.68 -15.54 -17.74
CA THR A 117 -1.61 -15.67 -19.20
C THR A 117 -1.25 -17.09 -19.60
N GLY A 118 -1.75 -17.55 -20.76
CA GLY A 118 -1.36 -18.83 -21.35
C GLY A 118 -1.52 -20.01 -20.38
N GLN A 119 -0.40 -20.65 -20.01
CA GLN A 119 -0.36 -21.82 -19.13
C GLN A 119 -0.15 -21.47 -17.64
N GLY A 120 -0.59 -20.27 -17.21
CA GLY A 120 -0.37 -19.77 -15.86
C GLY A 120 0.89 -18.90 -15.72
N GLU A 121 1.39 -18.34 -16.81
CA GLU A 121 2.54 -17.44 -16.82
C GLU A 121 2.16 -16.02 -16.38
N GLU A 122 3.12 -15.32 -15.79
CA GLU A 122 2.97 -13.91 -15.43
C GLU A 122 2.90 -12.99 -16.67
N PRO A 123 2.13 -11.88 -16.63
CA PRO A 123 2.10 -10.89 -17.71
C PRO A 123 3.45 -10.21 -17.91
N ASP A 124 3.69 -9.72 -19.13
CA ASP A 124 4.97 -9.10 -19.48
C ASP A 124 5.37 -7.92 -18.59
N ASN A 125 4.40 -7.10 -18.15
CA ASN A 125 4.61 -5.95 -17.28
C ASN A 125 4.71 -6.30 -15.77
N MET A 126 4.87 -7.58 -15.45
CA MET A 126 5.05 -8.10 -14.08
C MET A 126 6.28 -9.01 -13.95
N LYS A 127 6.94 -9.39 -15.05
CA LYS A 127 8.02 -10.38 -15.07
C LYS A 127 9.19 -10.03 -14.16
N LYS A 128 9.64 -8.77 -14.17
CA LYS A 128 10.79 -8.35 -13.35
C LYS A 128 10.40 -8.25 -11.87
N PHE A 129 9.18 -7.82 -11.58
CA PHE A 129 8.64 -7.73 -10.23
C PHE A 129 8.44 -9.11 -9.62
N TRP A 130 7.85 -10.05 -10.36
CA TRP A 130 7.65 -11.44 -9.96
C TRP A 130 8.99 -12.12 -9.61
N LYS A 131 9.98 -12.01 -10.49
CA LYS A 131 11.33 -12.53 -10.24
C LYS A 131 12.01 -11.89 -9.04
N PHE A 132 11.72 -10.62 -8.75
CA PHE A 132 12.24 -9.93 -7.57
C PHE A 132 11.64 -10.52 -6.29
N LEU A 133 10.32 -10.67 -6.21
CA LEU A 133 9.66 -11.26 -5.04
C LEU A 133 10.13 -12.68 -4.74
N LEU A 134 10.39 -13.50 -5.77
CA LEU A 134 10.80 -14.89 -5.60
C LEU A 134 12.28 -15.10 -5.23
N ARG A 135 13.09 -14.03 -5.05
CA ARG A 135 14.50 -14.20 -4.69
C ARG A 135 14.65 -14.76 -3.27
N LYS A 136 15.32 -15.90 -3.15
CA LYS A 136 15.65 -16.55 -1.85
C LYS A 136 16.54 -15.73 -0.91
N SER A 137 17.13 -14.64 -1.41
CA SER A 137 17.98 -13.74 -0.62
C SER A 137 17.18 -12.82 0.30
N HIS A 138 15.85 -12.69 0.10
CA HIS A 138 15.02 -11.87 0.96
C HIS A 138 14.83 -12.56 2.32
N PRO A 139 15.01 -11.82 3.43
CA PRO A 139 14.54 -12.25 4.74
C PRO A 139 13.04 -12.55 4.68
N SER A 140 12.58 -13.55 5.45
CA SER A 140 11.17 -13.95 5.45
C SER A 140 10.23 -12.89 6.03
N ASP A 141 10.77 -11.99 6.85
CA ASP A 141 10.10 -10.92 7.60
C ASP A 141 10.12 -9.56 6.89
N VAL A 142 10.74 -9.46 5.71
CA VAL A 142 11.00 -8.18 5.03
C VAL A 142 9.73 -7.40 4.64
N LEU A 143 8.57 -8.05 4.62
CA LEU A 143 7.26 -7.45 4.31
C LEU A 143 6.24 -7.65 5.45
N ASP A 144 6.65 -8.05 6.65
CA ASP A 144 5.70 -8.35 7.76
C ASP A 144 4.90 -7.12 8.22
N HIS A 145 5.48 -5.93 8.05
CA HIS A 145 4.81 -4.65 8.34
C HIS A 145 3.85 -4.18 7.24
N MET A 146 3.85 -4.84 6.08
CA MET A 146 3.03 -4.46 4.93
C MET A 146 1.73 -5.26 4.95
N GLU A 147 0.61 -4.57 5.10
CA GLU A 147 -0.69 -5.12 4.77
C GLU A 147 -0.84 -5.19 3.26
N TYR A 148 -1.31 -6.34 2.75
CA TYR A 148 -1.52 -6.49 1.33
C TYR A 148 -2.75 -7.31 1.00
N THR A 149 -3.26 -7.06 -0.21
CA THR A 149 -4.31 -7.86 -0.82
C THR A 149 -3.94 -8.21 -2.25
N VAL A 150 -4.17 -9.44 -2.68
CA VAL A 150 -3.93 -9.91 -4.04
C VAL A 150 -5.27 -10.20 -4.70
N PHE A 151 -5.50 -9.62 -5.88
CA PHE A 151 -6.65 -9.86 -6.74
C PHE A 151 -6.17 -10.54 -8.03
N GLY A 152 -6.36 -11.85 -8.13
CA GLY A 152 -6.02 -12.63 -9.31
C GLY A 152 -7.15 -12.61 -10.32
N LEU A 153 -6.88 -12.21 -11.58
CA LEU A 153 -7.80 -12.33 -12.71
C LEU A 153 -7.43 -13.56 -13.54
N GLY A 154 -8.27 -14.59 -13.53
CA GLY A 154 -8.11 -15.77 -14.37
C GLY A 154 -9.39 -16.10 -15.12
N ASP A 155 -9.33 -17.09 -16.01
CA ASP A 155 -10.51 -17.64 -16.67
C ASP A 155 -10.69 -19.11 -16.23
N SER A 156 -11.87 -19.47 -15.75
CA SER A 156 -12.13 -20.84 -15.23
C SER A 156 -12.13 -21.92 -16.30
N SER A 157 -12.11 -21.54 -17.59
CA SER A 157 -12.04 -22.43 -18.74
C SER A 157 -10.63 -23.00 -18.96
N TYR A 158 -9.60 -22.45 -18.30
CA TYR A 158 -8.26 -23.02 -18.33
C TYR A 158 -8.22 -24.31 -17.49
N LEU A 159 -7.63 -25.36 -18.08
CA LEU A 159 -7.49 -26.68 -17.45
C LEU A 159 -6.71 -26.55 -16.13
N LYS A 160 -7.24 -27.18 -15.07
CA LYS A 160 -6.62 -27.26 -13.75
C LYS A 160 -5.59 -28.36 -13.68
#